data_AF-A0A939ANR4-F1
#
_entry.id   AF-A0A939ANR4-F1
#
_cell.length_a   1.000
_cell.length_b   1.000
_cell.length_c   1.000
_cell.angle_alpha   90.00
_cell.angle_beta   90.00
_cell.angle_gamma   90.00
#
_symmetry.space_group_name_H-M   'P 1'
#
loop_
_entity.id
_entity.type
_entity.pdbx_description
1 polymer ?
#
loop_
_entity_poly.entity_id
_entity_poly.type
_entity_poly.pdbx_seq_one_letter_code
_entity_poly.pdbx_strand_id
1 'polypeptide(L)' 'TRAMRGGSYLCHASYCNRYRVAARSSNTPDSSSGNLGFRCMAEA' A
#
# COMPACT_ATOMS: atom_id res chain seq x y z
N THR A 1 9.61 10.17 -1.44
CA THR A 1 8.87 8.90 -1.24
C THR A 1 7.49 9.01 -1.84
N ARG A 2 6.85 7.89 -2.22
CA ARG A 2 5.51 7.86 -2.82
C ARG A 2 4.47 7.25 -1.88
N ALA A 3 3.25 7.75 -2.01
CA ALA A 3 2.00 7.26 -1.41
C ALA A 3 1.76 5.75 -1.59
N MET A 4 1.64 4.95 -0.52
CA MET A 4 1.08 3.58 -0.61
C MET A 4 -0.10 3.41 0.35
N ARG A 5 -1.16 2.73 -0.10
CA ARG A 5 -2.37 2.47 0.70
C ARG A 5 -2.95 1.09 0.44
N GLY A 6 -3.78 0.62 1.36
CA GLY A 6 -4.56 -0.62 1.24
C GLY A 6 -3.98 -1.82 1.97
N GLY A 7 -2.71 -1.77 2.38
CA GLY A 7 -2.03 -2.94 2.95
C GLY A 7 -1.77 -4.02 1.91
N SER A 8 -1.44 -5.23 2.36
CA SER A 8 -1.19 -6.39 1.50
C SER A 8 -1.70 -7.68 2.16
N TYR A 9 -1.61 -8.80 1.45
CA TYR A 9 -1.98 -10.13 1.97
C TYR A 9 -1.14 -10.59 3.16
N LEU A 10 -0.03 -9.91 3.45
CA LEU A 10 0.78 -10.18 4.62
C LEU A 10 0.22 -9.50 5.88
N CYS A 11 -0.50 -8.38 5.75
CA CYS A 11 -0.95 -7.60 6.90
C CYS A 11 -1.80 -8.42 7.88
N HIS A 12 -1.46 -8.35 9.17
CA HIS A 12 -2.17 -9.04 10.25
C HIS A 12 -2.32 -8.15 11.49
N ALA A 13 -3.37 -8.39 12.29
CA ALA A 13 -3.72 -7.57 13.44
C ALA A 13 -2.60 -7.44 14.49
N SER A 14 -1.78 -8.50 14.63
CA SER A 14 -0.71 -8.57 15.62
C SER A 14 0.47 -7.63 15.34
N TYR A 15 0.68 -7.19 14.09
CA TYR A 15 1.91 -6.46 13.74
C TYR A 15 1.72 -5.37 12.67
N CYS A 16 0.70 -5.48 11.82
CA CYS A 16 0.48 -4.51 10.74
C CYS A 16 -1.02 -4.29 10.50
N ASN A 17 -1.54 -3.27 11.18
CA ASN A 17 -2.93 -2.81 11.06
C ASN A 17 -3.17 -1.87 9.87
N ARG A 18 -2.45 -2.06 8.76
CA ARG A 18 -2.44 -1.14 7.60
C ARG A 18 -3.41 -1.50 6.47
N TYR A 19 -4.17 -2.59 6.63
CA TYR A 19 -5.30 -2.93 5.75
C TYR A 19 -6.51 -1.98 5.89
N ARG A 20 -6.54 -1.14 6.93
CA ARG A 20 -7.63 -0.17 7.17
C ARG A 20 -7.61 0.96 6.13
N VAL A 21 -8.79 1.45 5.72
CA VAL A 21 -8.96 2.53 4.74
C VAL A 21 -8.18 3.81 5.07
N ALA A 22 -8.13 4.18 6.36
CA ALA A 22 -7.41 5.37 6.82
C ALA A 22 -5.88 5.18 6.87
N ALA A 23 -5.38 3.94 6.84
CA ALA A 23 -3.96 3.67 6.99
C ALA A 23 -3.17 4.08 5.74
N ARG A 24 -1.91 4.50 5.97
CA ARG A 24 -1.00 5.00 4.93
C ARG A 24 0.41 4.50 5.19
N SER A 25 1.16 4.31 4.12
CA SER A 25 2.59 3.99 4.12
C SER A 25 3.28 4.75 2.99
N SER A 26 4.60 4.69 2.94
CA SER A 26 5.38 5.24 1.83
C SER A 26 6.61 4.40 1.54
N ASN A 27 7.08 4.43 0.30
CA ASN A 27 8.37 3.87 -0.08
C ASN A 27 9.10 4.80 -1.08
N THR A 28 10.36 4.51 -1.38
CA THR A 28 11.05 5.18 -2.49
C THR A 28 10.44 4.71 -3.84
N PRO A 29 10.45 5.54 -4.90
CA PRO A 29 9.79 5.19 -6.17
C PRO A 29 10.41 4.02 -6.92
N ASP A 30 11.69 3.73 -6.65
CA ASP A 30 12.51 2.67 -7.22
C ASP A 30 12.38 1.33 -6.48
N SER A 31 11.82 1.32 -5.27
CA SER A 31 11.62 0.11 -4.48
C SER A 31 10.47 -0.75 -5.01
N SER A 32 10.67 -2.07 -5.03
CA SER A 32 9.66 -3.05 -5.45
C SER A 32 9.59 -4.25 -4.49
N SER A 33 8.43 -4.90 -4.42
CA SER A 33 8.24 -6.17 -3.68
C SER A 33 7.00 -6.89 -4.20
N GLY A 34 6.91 -8.21 -4.00
CA GLY A 34 5.82 -9.04 -4.52
C GLY A 34 4.45 -8.82 -3.87
N ASN A 35 4.35 -7.95 -2.86
CA ASN A 35 3.11 -7.60 -2.16
C ASN A 35 2.72 -6.12 -2.35
N LEU A 36 3.32 -5.44 -3.33
CA LEU A 36 3.03 -4.05 -3.69
C LEU A 36 2.61 -3.98 -5.17
N GLY A 37 1.55 -3.22 -5.44
CA GLY A 37 1.03 -2.95 -6.79
C GLY A 37 0.33 -1.59 -6.84
N PHE A 38 -0.33 -1.27 -7.96
CA PHE A 38 -1.03 -0.01 -8.17
C PHE A 38 -2.32 -0.19 -8.97
N ARG A 39 -3.18 0.83 -8.94
CA ARG A 39 -4.35 0.95 -9.80
C ARG A 39 -4.36 2.32 -10.45
N CYS A 40 -4.83 2.39 -11.69
CA CYS A 40 -5.01 3.65 -12.41
C CYS A 40 -6.41 4.22 -12.16
N MET A 41 -6.57 5.50 -12.48
CA MET A 41 -7.84 6.19 -12.61
C MET A 41 -7.82 6.94 -13.94
N ALA A 42 -9.00 7.20 -14.51
CA ALA A 42 -9.18 8.02 -15.69
C ALA A 42 -10.24 9.08 -15.41
N GLU A 43 -10.17 10.22 -16.10
CA GLU A 43 -11.21 11.24 -16.07
C GLU A 43 -12.44 10.76 -16.84
N ALA A 44 -13.61 11.32 -16.50
CA ALA A 44 -14.89 10.98 -17.11
C ALA A 44 -15.09 11.68 -18.45
#